data_AF-A0A6A6BKW0-F1
#
_entry.id   AF-A0A6A6BKW0-F1
#
_cell.length_a   1.000
_cell.length_b   1.000
_cell.length_c   1.000
_cell.angle_alpha   90.00
_cell.angle_beta   90.00
_cell.angle_gamma   90.00
#
_symmetry.space_group_name_H-M   'P 1'
#
loop_
_entity.id
_entity.type
_entity.pdbx_description
1 polymer ?
#
loop_
_entity_poly.entity_id
_entity_poly.type
_entity_poly.pdbx_seq_one_letter_code
_entity_poly.pdbx_strand_id
1 'polypeptide(L)'
;MAKKYRKKKRDPELKKNGISSRSYIKVLKEAILINLEPDMLFIQDNSLIYTAKRVKFELLLYSPDLNPQENLWFPLKAKLNELRPDLLARKGDPEAIEAEIAEWLPRA
;
A
#
# COMPACT_ATOMS: atom_id res chain seq x y z
N MET A 1 -6.62 -1.87 -21.16
CA MET A 1 -5.21 -1.49 -20.88
C MET A 1 -4.75 -2.23 -19.64
N ALA A 2 -3.47 -2.61 -19.54
CA ALA A 2 -2.96 -3.26 -18.33
C ALA A 2 -2.93 -2.25 -17.16
N LYS A 3 -3.57 -2.60 -16.03
CA LYS A 3 -3.53 -1.78 -14.82
C LYS A 3 -2.07 -1.67 -14.35
N LYS A 4 -1.59 -0.43 -14.21
CA LYS A 4 -0.24 -0.15 -13.72
C LYS A 4 -0.26 -0.05 -12.20
N TYR A 5 0.53 -0.89 -11.53
CA TYR A 5 0.65 -0.91 -10.07
C TYR A 5 2.02 -0.37 -9.65
N ARG A 6 2.06 0.32 -8.50
CA ARG A 6 3.30 0.84 -7.94
C ARG A 6 3.25 0.86 -6.42
N LYS A 7 4.24 0.25 -5.77
CA LYS A 7 4.42 0.32 -4.33
C LYS A 7 5.07 1.65 -3.89
N LYS A 8 4.73 2.09 -2.67
CA LYS A 8 5.45 3.15 -1.96
C LYS A 8 6.85 2.65 -1.64
N LYS A 9 7.86 3.52 -1.72
CA LYS A 9 9.26 3.23 -1.41
C LYS A 9 9.68 3.99 -0.15
N ARG A 10 10.57 3.37 0.62
CA ARG A 10 11.22 4.02 1.78
C ARG A 10 12.05 5.20 1.31
N ASP A 11 11.99 6.28 2.07
CA ASP A 11 12.76 7.50 1.84
C ASP A 11 13.97 7.50 2.79
N PRO A 12 15.20 7.33 2.27
CA PRO A 12 16.41 7.24 3.09
C PRO A 12 16.73 8.58 3.78
N GLU A 13 16.13 9.70 3.36
CA GLU A 13 16.31 11.00 3.99
C GLU A 13 15.48 11.15 5.28
N LEU A 14 14.55 10.24 5.57
CA LEU A 14 13.75 10.27 6.80
C LEU A 14 14.46 9.54 7.94
N LYS A 15 14.40 10.11 9.16
CA LYS A 15 15.02 9.58 10.40
C LYS A 15 14.78 8.08 10.70
N LYS A 16 13.80 7.44 10.08
CA LYS A 16 13.43 6.02 10.29
C LYS A 16 13.36 5.21 8.99
N ASN A 17 13.91 5.71 7.88
CA ASN A 17 13.71 5.12 6.54
C ASN A 17 12.23 4.82 6.27
N GLY A 18 11.36 5.77 6.65
CA GLY A 18 9.91 5.65 6.54
C GLY A 18 9.43 5.95 5.13
N ILE A 19 8.11 5.94 4.93
CA ILE A 19 7.50 6.38 3.67
C ILE A 19 7.31 7.90 3.72
N SER A 20 7.71 8.62 2.67
CA SER A 20 7.48 10.07 2.54
C SER A 20 6.29 10.40 1.63
N SER A 21 5.73 11.60 1.79
CA SER A 21 4.72 12.13 0.86
C SER A 21 5.21 12.18 -0.58
N ARG A 22 6.53 12.33 -0.82
CA ARG A 22 7.10 12.32 -2.17
C ARG A 22 6.95 10.95 -2.83
N SER A 23 7.25 9.88 -2.08
CA SER A 23 7.03 8.51 -2.54
C SER A 23 5.55 8.23 -2.76
N TYR A 24 4.69 8.76 -1.90
CA TYR A 24 3.25 8.62 -2.07
C TYR A 24 2.71 9.31 -3.33
N ILE A 25 3.07 10.56 -3.59
CA ILE A 25 2.68 11.31 -4.81
C ILE A 25 3.09 10.55 -6.08
N LYS A 26 4.24 9.90 -6.03
CA LYS A 26 4.76 9.03 -7.09
C LYS A 26 3.84 7.84 -7.37
N VAL A 27 3.26 7.22 -6.35
CA VAL A 27 2.25 6.15 -6.51
C VAL A 27 0.95 6.71 -7.05
N LEU A 28 0.46 7.82 -6.50
CA LEU A 28 -0.76 8.47 -6.96
C LEU A 28 -0.73 8.76 -8.45
N LYS A 29 0.34 9.41 -8.93
CA LYS A 29 0.46 9.80 -10.35
C LYS A 29 0.63 8.64 -11.32
N GLU A 30 1.37 7.61 -10.93
CA GLU A 30 1.76 6.54 -11.86
C GLU A 30 0.90 5.28 -11.78
N ALA A 31 0.06 5.15 -10.75
CA ALA A 31 -0.77 3.97 -10.55
C ALA A 31 -2.23 4.29 -10.20
N ILE A 32 -2.51 5.33 -9.41
CA ILE A 32 -3.90 5.58 -8.97
C ILE A 32 -4.65 6.45 -9.98
N LEU A 33 -4.13 7.64 -10.29
CA LEU A 33 -4.81 8.63 -11.14
C LEU A 33 -5.01 8.14 -12.58
N ILE A 34 -4.14 7.24 -13.07
CA ILE A 34 -4.27 6.66 -14.42
C ILE A 34 -5.43 5.65 -14.49
N ASN A 35 -5.85 5.10 -13.35
CA ASN A 35 -6.91 4.10 -13.26
C ASN A 35 -8.21 4.67 -12.64
N LEU A 36 -8.26 5.98 -12.33
CA LEU A 36 -9.41 6.60 -11.69
C LEU A 36 -10.35 7.17 -12.77
N GLU A 37 -11.56 6.63 -12.85
CA GLU A 37 -12.61 7.13 -13.75
C GLU A 37 -13.34 8.34 -13.12
N PRO A 38 -14.01 9.20 -13.91
CA PRO A 38 -14.64 10.42 -13.42
C PRO A 38 -15.71 10.21 -12.33
N ASP A 39 -16.33 9.03 -12.29
CA ASP A 39 -17.38 8.65 -11.34
C ASP A 39 -16.85 7.88 -10.12
N MET A 40 -15.54 7.67 -10.02
CA MET A 40 -14.92 6.97 -8.90
C MET A 40 -14.57 7.90 -7.74
N LEU A 41 -14.86 7.45 -6.53
CA LEU A 41 -14.41 8.10 -5.30
C LEU A 41 -13.08 7.49 -4.84
N PHE A 42 -12.10 8.34 -4.56
CA PHE A 42 -10.83 7.91 -3.98
C PHE A 42 -10.88 8.01 -2.46
N ILE A 43 -10.79 6.87 -1.78
CA ILE A 43 -10.85 6.76 -0.32
C ILE A 43 -9.45 6.44 0.23
N GLN A 44 -9.02 7.18 1.25
CA GLN A 44 -7.77 6.95 1.98
C GLN A 44 -7.92 7.35 3.46
N ASP A 45 -6.98 6.90 4.30
CA ASP A 45 -6.86 7.35 5.69
C ASP A 45 -6.31 8.78 5.80
N ASN A 46 -6.27 9.33 7.01
CA ASN A 46 -5.83 10.68 7.31
C ASN A 46 -4.34 10.79 7.74
N SER A 47 -3.49 9.83 7.38
CA SER A 47 -2.06 9.84 7.72
C SER A 47 -1.36 11.14 7.27
N LEU A 48 -0.40 11.63 8.07
CA LEU A 48 0.32 12.88 7.81
C LEU A 48 0.99 12.93 6.42
N ILE A 49 1.37 11.77 5.87
CA ILE A 49 1.97 11.70 4.55
C ILE A 49 0.96 11.94 3.42
N TYR A 50 -0.33 11.74 3.68
CA TYR A 50 -1.46 11.91 2.75
C TYR A 50 -2.17 13.25 2.92
N THR A 51 -1.94 13.95 4.03
CA THR A 51 -2.51 15.26 4.34
C THR A 51 -1.51 16.41 4.21
N ALA A 52 -0.26 16.11 3.84
CA ALA A 52 0.74 17.11 3.51
C ALA A 52 0.19 18.07 2.43
N LYS A 53 0.51 19.37 2.50
CA LYS A 53 0.01 20.43 1.58
C LYS A 53 0.01 20.09 0.08
N ARG A 54 0.86 19.14 -0.33
CA ARG A 54 1.02 18.67 -1.71
C ARG A 54 0.06 17.54 -2.12
N VAL A 55 -0.80 17.08 -1.22
CA VAL A 55 -1.79 16.00 -1.43
C VAL A 55 -3.14 16.51 -0.94
N LYS A 56 -4.15 16.57 -1.82
CA LYS A 56 -5.51 17.03 -1.48
C LYS A 56 -6.53 16.03 -2.02
N PHE A 57 -7.16 15.28 -1.12
CA PHE A 57 -8.27 14.37 -1.39
C PHE A 57 -9.22 14.38 -0.19
N GLU A 58 -10.44 13.89 -0.38
CA GLU A 58 -11.37 13.65 0.73
C GLU A 58 -10.80 12.57 1.67
N LEU A 59 -10.99 12.77 2.97
CA LEU A 59 -10.39 11.95 4.02
C LEU A 59 -11.48 11.33 4.87
N LEU A 60 -11.36 10.03 5.15
CA LEU A 60 -12.02 9.46 6.31
C LEU A 60 -11.20 9.82 7.55
N LEU A 61 -11.81 10.42 8.56
CA LEU A 61 -11.19 10.47 9.89
C LEU A 61 -10.97 9.03 10.37
N TYR A 62 -9.97 8.84 11.25
CA TYR A 62 -9.47 7.55 11.71
C TYR A 62 -10.60 6.54 12.07
N SER A 63 -11.00 5.76 11.07
CA SER A 63 -12.12 4.81 11.12
C SER A 63 -11.73 3.59 10.29
N PRO A 64 -10.85 2.72 10.84
CA PRO A 64 -10.42 1.50 10.13
C PRO A 64 -11.59 0.57 9.78
N ASP A 65 -12.65 0.58 10.59
CA ASP A 65 -13.94 -0.09 10.35
C ASP A 65 -14.68 0.43 9.11
N LEU A 66 -14.51 1.72 8.80
CA LEU A 66 -15.09 2.37 7.62
C LEU A 66 -14.18 2.30 6.39
N ASN A 67 -12.95 1.83 6.52
CA ASN A 67 -12.03 1.66 5.39
C ASN A 67 -12.20 0.26 4.77
N PRO A 68 -12.79 0.13 3.56
CA PRO A 68 -13.04 -1.17 2.95
C PRO A 68 -11.76 -1.99 2.71
N GLN A 69 -10.59 -1.33 2.68
CA GLN A 69 -9.30 -2.01 2.56
C GLN A 69 -9.03 -2.95 3.74
N GLU A 70 -9.48 -2.62 4.95
CA GLU A 70 -9.28 -3.49 6.13
C GLU A 70 -10.09 -4.79 6.00
N ASN A 71 -11.29 -4.71 5.42
CA ASN A 71 -12.09 -5.89 5.09
C ASN A 71 -11.45 -6.77 4.02
N LEU A 72 -10.62 -6.21 3.13
CA LEU A 72 -9.86 -6.97 2.12
C LEU A 72 -8.60 -7.63 2.72
N TRP A 73 -7.94 -6.96 3.66
CA TRP A 73 -6.73 -7.51 4.29
C TRP A 73 -7.00 -8.77 5.10
N PHE A 74 -8.15 -8.86 5.75
CA PHE A 74 -8.51 -10.02 6.56
C PHE A 74 -8.52 -11.33 5.76
N PRO A 75 -9.33 -11.49 4.68
CA PRO A 75 -9.33 -12.72 3.88
C PRO A 75 -8.00 -12.96 3.17
N LEU A 76 -7.28 -11.90 2.75
CA LEU A 76 -5.97 -12.05 2.14
C LEU A 76 -4.96 -12.67 3.12
N LYS A 77 -4.89 -12.16 4.35
CA LYS A 77 -4.02 -12.70 5.40
C LYS A 77 -4.41 -14.12 5.77
N ALA A 78 -5.71 -14.40 5.91
CA ALA A 78 -6.21 -15.75 6.17
C ALA A 78 -5.74 -16.72 5.08
N LYS A 79 -5.89 -16.34 3.81
CA LYS A 79 -5.46 -17.19 2.70
C LYS A 79 -3.95 -17.35 2.61
N LEU A 80 -3.20 -16.29 2.88
CA LEU A 80 -1.73 -16.35 2.95
C LEU A 80 -1.28 -17.34 4.04
N ASN A 81 -1.92 -17.30 5.21
CA ASN A 81 -1.61 -18.21 6.31
C ASN A 81 -1.92 -19.67 5.99
N GLU A 82 -2.99 -19.95 5.25
CA GLU A 82 -3.30 -21.30 4.77
C GLU A 82 -2.25 -21.82 3.78
N LEU A 83 -1.83 -20.97 2.83
CA LEU A 83 -0.95 -21.38 1.74
C LEU A 83 0.53 -21.41 2.15
N ARG A 84 0.93 -20.53 3.06
CA ARG A 84 2.31 -20.31 3.49
C ARG A 84 2.39 -20.08 5.00
N PRO A 85 2.01 -21.08 5.82
CA PRO A 85 2.08 -20.97 7.27
C PRO A 85 3.51 -20.72 7.78
N ASP A 86 4.52 -21.11 7.00
CA ASP A 86 5.94 -20.86 7.25
C ASP A 86 6.29 -19.36 7.28
N LEU A 87 5.56 -18.52 6.55
CA LEU A 87 5.78 -17.06 6.56
C LEU A 87 5.41 -16.41 7.90
N LEU A 88 4.50 -17.01 8.69
CA LEU A 88 4.12 -16.48 10.01
C LEU A 88 5.26 -16.55 11.03
N ALA A 89 6.08 -17.59 10.95
CA ALA A 89 7.22 -17.78 11.82
C ALA A 89 8.52 -17.20 11.22
N ARG A 90 8.45 -16.65 9.99
CA ARG A 90 9.62 -16.23 9.23
C ARG A 90 10.26 -15.01 9.88
N LYS A 91 11.45 -15.21 10.41
CA LYS A 91 12.39 -14.15 10.79
C LYS A 91 13.38 -13.96 9.65
N GLY A 92 13.71 -12.73 9.33
CA GLY A 92 14.65 -12.43 8.25
C GLY A 92 14.67 -10.96 7.89
N ASP A 93 15.60 -10.62 7.02
CA ASP A 93 15.70 -9.30 6.41
C ASP A 93 14.44 -9.01 5.55
N PRO A 94 13.77 -7.85 5.72
CA PRO A 94 12.58 -7.51 4.95
C PRO A 94 12.75 -7.55 3.43
N GLU A 95 13.96 -7.30 2.89
CA GLU A 95 14.21 -7.32 1.45
C GLU A 95 14.25 -8.75 0.91
N ALA A 96 14.83 -9.69 1.67
CA ALA A 96 14.81 -11.11 1.35
C ALA A 96 13.39 -11.69 1.37
N ILE A 97 12.57 -11.30 2.36
CA ILE A 97 11.16 -11.70 2.43
C ILE A 97 10.38 -11.13 1.24
N GLU A 98 10.64 -9.89 0.86
CA GLU A 98 10.00 -9.26 -0.28
C GLU A 98 10.36 -9.94 -1.62
N ALA A 99 11.63 -10.32 -1.82
CA ALA A 99 12.06 -11.05 -3.01
C ALA A 99 11.36 -12.42 -3.13
N GLU A 100 11.27 -13.17 -2.03
CA GLU A 100 10.59 -14.45 -1.98
C GLU A 100 9.08 -14.32 -2.29
N ILE A 101 8.42 -13.30 -1.72
CA ILE A 101 7.02 -13.00 -2.03
C ILE A 101 6.85 -12.63 -3.51
N ALA A 102 7.81 -11.90 -4.10
CA ALA A 102 7.76 -11.51 -5.51
C ALA A 102 7.91 -12.70 -6.47
N GLU A 103 8.64 -13.75 -6.09
CA GLU A 103 8.67 -15.00 -6.88
C GLU A 103 7.29 -15.68 -6.91
N TRP A 104 6.59 -15.68 -5.77
CA TRP A 104 5.27 -16.29 -5.66
C TRP A 104 4.15 -15.43 -6.27
N LEU A 105 4.27 -14.12 -6.16
CA LEU A 105 3.35 -13.13 -6.71
C LEU A 105 4.09 -12.21 -7.68
N PRO A 106 4.44 -12.68 -8.90
CA PRO A 106 5.26 -11.93 -9.85
C PRO A 106 4.59 -10.65 -10.40
N ARG A 107 3.34 -10.37 -9.98
CA ARG A 107 2.57 -9.19 -10.36
C ARG A 107 2.06 -8.38 -9.16
N ALA A 108 2.46 -8.73 -7.92
CA ALA A 108 2.14 -7.95 -6.72
C ALA A 108 3.03 -6.70 -6.59
#